data_AF-A0A9D5WKW5-F1
#
_entry.id   AF-A0A9D5WKW5-F1
#
_cell.length_a   1.000
_cell.length_b   1.000
_cell.length_c   1.000
_cell.angle_alpha   90.00
_cell.angle_beta   90.00
_cell.angle_gamma   90.00
#
_symmetry.space_group_name_H-M   'P 1'
#
loop_
_entity.id
_entity.type
_entity.pdbx_description
1 polymer ?
#
loop_
_entity_poly.entity_id
_entity_poly.type
_entity_poly.pdbx_seq_one_letter_code
_entity_poly.pdbx_strand_id
1 'polypeptide(L)'
;MSDHKVYGDRPENNSKADLVPLRYFLKLVKEIQECSTYLEDPKDDDGCQDLLVLIELLLMICERYPNTGAGYIYRLKRKKVQELWNAWWERNEKKIPAKYRTGTKEAADALFARLMAVKSDVKEG
;
A
#
# COMPACT_ATOMS: atom_id res chain seq x y z
N MET A 1 -5.79 35.83 -4.46
CA MET A 1 -5.12 35.15 -5.59
C MET A 1 -5.08 33.67 -5.25
N SER A 2 -5.31 32.79 -6.22
CA SER A 2 -5.18 31.35 -5.98
C SER A 2 -3.71 31.03 -5.70
N ASP A 3 -3.43 30.27 -4.63
CA ASP A 3 -2.07 29.81 -4.28
C ASP A 3 -1.48 28.82 -5.30
N HIS A 4 -2.16 28.62 -6.44
CA HIS A 4 -1.75 27.69 -7.45
C HIS A 4 -0.76 28.31 -8.43
N LYS A 5 0.34 27.59 -8.68
CA LYS A 5 1.41 28.02 -9.58
C LYS A 5 1.79 26.91 -10.55
N VAL A 6 2.08 27.30 -11.79
CA VAL A 6 2.79 26.48 -12.78
C VAL A 6 4.27 26.77 -12.63
N TYR A 7 5.09 25.73 -12.54
CA TYR A 7 6.53 25.84 -12.32
C TYR A 7 7.36 25.10 -13.38
N GLY A 8 6.73 24.72 -14.49
CA GLY A 8 7.37 24.09 -15.64
C GLY A 8 6.38 23.68 -16.72
N ASP A 9 6.87 22.99 -17.74
CA ASP A 9 6.16 22.66 -18.99
C ASP A 9 5.50 21.27 -19.01
N ARG A 10 5.92 20.36 -18.11
CA ARG A 10 5.32 19.04 -17.97
C ARG A 10 3.96 19.10 -17.25
N PRO A 11 3.05 18.12 -17.48
CA PRO A 11 1.76 18.06 -16.81
C PRO A 11 1.83 18.10 -15.28
N GLU A 12 2.88 17.50 -14.69
CA GLU A 12 3.13 17.48 -13.25
C GLU A 12 3.60 18.82 -12.69
N ASN A 13 4.09 19.75 -13.51
CA ASN A 13 4.76 20.95 -13.05
C ASN A 13 3.79 22.08 -12.66
N ASN A 14 2.79 21.74 -11.84
CA ASN A 14 1.89 22.70 -11.26
C ASN A 14 1.33 22.21 -9.92
N SER A 15 1.02 23.15 -9.03
CA SER A 15 0.55 22.86 -7.67
C SER A 15 -0.77 22.07 -7.60
N LYS A 16 -1.59 22.04 -8.66
CA LYS A 16 -2.81 21.21 -8.68
C LYS A 16 -2.48 19.77 -9.05
N ALA A 17 -1.51 19.56 -9.93
CA ALA A 17 -1.04 18.22 -10.27
C ALA A 17 -0.42 17.52 -9.05
N ASP A 18 0.25 18.26 -8.16
CA ASP A 18 0.79 17.72 -6.90
C ASP A 18 -0.30 17.09 -5.99
N LEU A 19 -1.55 17.55 -6.09
CA LEU A 19 -2.68 17.02 -5.32
C LEU A 19 -3.22 15.69 -5.85
N VAL A 20 -2.97 15.38 -7.13
CA VAL A 20 -3.45 14.16 -7.78
C VAL A 20 -2.83 12.91 -7.14
N PRO A 21 -1.49 12.74 -7.08
CA PRO A 21 -0.90 11.56 -6.47
C PRO A 21 -1.26 11.45 -4.99
N LEU A 22 -1.35 12.57 -4.27
CA LEU A 22 -1.78 12.58 -2.86
C LEU A 22 -3.20 12.03 -2.69
N ARG A 23 -4.15 12.42 -3.54
CA ARG A 23 -5.53 11.93 -3.49
C ARG A 23 -5.58 10.41 -3.66
N TYR A 24 -4.91 9.89 -4.68
CA TYR A 24 -4.90 8.44 -4.94
C TYR A 24 -4.14 7.68 -3.86
N PHE A 25 -3.03 8.24 -3.36
CA PHE A 25 -2.30 7.68 -2.23
C PHE A 25 -3.18 7.51 -1.00
N LEU A 26 -3.86 8.57 -0.56
CA LEU A 26 -4.71 8.54 0.63
C LEU A 26 -5.93 7.61 0.44
N LYS A 27 -6.47 7.54 -0.78
CA LYS A 27 -7.53 6.60 -1.12
C LYS A 27 -7.05 5.15 -0.96
N LEU A 28 -5.89 4.80 -1.53
CA LEU A 28 -5.31 3.47 -1.41
C LEU A 28 -4.96 3.12 0.03
N VAL A 29 -4.43 4.07 0.82
CA VAL A 29 -4.20 3.84 2.26
C VAL A 29 -5.48 3.44 2.97
N LYS A 30 -6.59 4.15 2.70
CA LYS A 30 -7.90 3.82 3.28
C LYS A 30 -8.40 2.46 2.83
N GLU A 31 -8.34 2.16 1.52
CA GLU A 31 -8.78 0.87 0.97
C GLU A 31 -7.94 -0.29 1.53
N ILE A 32 -6.62 -0.11 1.70
CA ILE A 32 -5.76 -1.12 2.33
C ILE A 32 -6.17 -1.35 3.78
N GLN A 33 -6.45 -0.28 4.53
CA GLN A 33 -6.87 -0.40 5.93
C GLN A 33 -8.22 -1.11 6.06
N GLU A 34 -9.19 -0.76 5.22
CA GLU A 34 -10.50 -1.43 5.15
C GLU A 34 -10.34 -2.91 4.76
N CYS A 35 -9.58 -3.19 3.69
CA CYS A 35 -9.25 -4.55 3.26
C CYS A 35 -8.60 -5.37 4.39
N SER A 36 -7.69 -4.75 5.15
CA SER A 36 -7.01 -5.40 6.27
C SER A 36 -7.96 -5.79 7.42
N THR A 37 -9.11 -5.13 7.57
CA THR A 37 -10.10 -5.53 8.60
C THR A 37 -10.80 -6.84 8.26
N TYR A 38 -11.03 -7.13 6.98
CA TYR A 38 -11.61 -8.42 6.54
C TYR A 38 -10.65 -9.58 6.81
N LEU A 39 -9.33 -9.33 6.82
CA LEU A 39 -8.34 -10.34 7.19
C LEU A 39 -8.43 -10.80 8.64
N GLU A 40 -9.16 -10.08 9.50
CA GLU A 40 -9.38 -10.45 10.89
C GLU A 40 -10.55 -11.44 11.08
N ASP A 41 -11.50 -11.53 10.14
CA ASP A 41 -12.67 -12.44 10.24
C ASP A 41 -12.41 -13.75 9.47
N PRO A 42 -12.32 -14.91 10.15
CA PRO A 42 -12.16 -16.20 9.49
C PRO A 42 -13.29 -16.58 8.51
N LYS A 43 -14.44 -15.90 8.54
CA LYS A 43 -15.52 -16.09 7.57
C LYS A 43 -15.15 -15.61 6.17
N ASP A 44 -14.23 -14.64 6.08
CA ASP A 44 -13.76 -14.06 4.82
C ASP A 44 -12.48 -14.76 4.31
N ASP A 45 -12.02 -15.82 4.99
CA ASP A 45 -10.88 -16.60 4.54
C ASP A 45 -11.24 -17.35 3.24
N ASP A 46 -10.81 -16.88 2.06
CA ASP A 46 -11.13 -17.52 0.76
C ASP A 46 -9.90 -17.87 -0.13
N GLY A 47 -8.70 -17.52 0.31
CA GLY A 47 -7.43 -17.73 -0.38
C GLY A 47 -7.03 -16.58 -1.30
N CYS A 48 -7.90 -15.59 -1.53
CA CYS A 48 -7.66 -14.46 -2.41
C CYS A 48 -6.86 -13.36 -1.71
N GLN A 49 -6.05 -12.60 -2.47
CA GLN A 49 -5.09 -11.62 -1.92
C GLN A 49 -5.20 -10.25 -2.59
N ASP A 50 -6.41 -9.70 -2.60
CA ASP A 50 -6.66 -8.35 -3.09
C ASP A 50 -5.81 -7.29 -2.35
N LEU A 51 -5.55 -7.48 -1.06
CA LEU A 51 -4.63 -6.64 -0.27
C LEU A 51 -3.26 -6.44 -0.96
N LEU A 52 -2.69 -7.51 -1.53
CA LEU A 52 -1.37 -7.44 -2.17
C LEU A 52 -1.40 -6.58 -3.44
N VAL A 53 -2.52 -6.59 -4.18
CA VAL A 53 -2.70 -5.72 -5.35
C VAL A 53 -2.80 -4.26 -4.93
N LEU A 54 -3.55 -3.96 -3.86
CA LEU A 54 -3.66 -2.60 -3.34
C LEU A 54 -2.32 -2.05 -2.86
N ILE A 55 -1.51 -2.88 -2.19
CA ILE A 55 -0.16 -2.51 -1.76
C ILE A 55 0.76 -2.27 -2.99
N GLU A 56 0.70 -3.09 -4.04
CA GLU A 56 1.47 -2.86 -5.27
C GLU A 56 1.10 -1.52 -5.92
N LEU A 57 -0.19 -1.21 -6.03
CA LEU A 57 -0.66 0.07 -6.57
C LEU A 57 -0.17 1.26 -5.73
N LEU A 58 -0.16 1.13 -4.40
CA LEU A 58 0.39 2.16 -3.52
C LEU A 58 1.89 2.35 -3.75
N LEU A 59 2.64 1.25 -3.91
CA LEU A 59 4.08 1.29 -4.18
C LEU A 59 4.40 1.99 -5.50
N MET A 60 3.60 1.79 -6.56
CA MET A 60 3.77 2.50 -7.82
C MET A 60 3.66 4.04 -7.63
N ILE A 61 2.77 4.50 -6.75
CA ILE A 61 2.67 5.92 -6.40
C ILE A 61 3.91 6.36 -5.61
N CYS A 62 4.36 5.58 -4.63
CA CYS A 62 5.57 5.90 -3.86
C CYS A 62 6.81 6.02 -4.76
N GLU A 63 6.97 5.13 -5.74
CA GLU A 63 8.10 5.13 -6.66
C GLU A 63 8.07 6.33 -7.61
N ARG A 64 6.88 6.66 -8.14
CA ARG A 64 6.73 7.79 -9.08
C ARG A 64 6.73 9.14 -8.37
N TYR A 65 6.19 9.20 -7.16
CA TYR A 65 6.00 10.42 -6.36
C TYR A 65 6.56 10.24 -4.94
N PRO A 66 7.89 10.15 -4.80
CA PRO A 66 8.53 9.81 -3.53
C PRO A 66 8.21 10.79 -2.39
N ASN A 67 8.01 12.08 -2.70
CA ASN A 67 7.60 13.08 -1.71
C ASN A 67 6.20 12.81 -1.14
N THR A 68 5.26 12.34 -1.99
CA THR A 68 3.93 11.92 -1.55
C THR A 68 4.03 10.68 -0.66
N GLY A 69 4.83 9.69 -1.07
CA GLY A 69 5.09 8.51 -0.24
C GLY A 69 5.65 8.88 1.12
N ALA A 70 6.77 9.63 1.15
CA ALA A 70 7.48 9.96 2.37
C ALA A 70 6.67 10.80 3.37
N GLY A 71 5.86 11.73 2.88
CA GLY A 71 5.04 12.58 3.73
C GLY A 71 3.84 11.86 4.38
N TYR A 72 3.37 10.74 3.82
CA TYR A 72 2.08 10.16 4.21
C TYR A 72 2.09 8.65 4.50
N ILE A 73 3.16 7.92 4.21
CA ILE A 73 3.23 6.46 4.39
C ILE A 73 3.03 6.01 5.85
N TYR A 74 3.40 6.82 6.83
CA TYR A 74 3.19 6.55 8.25
C TYR A 74 1.70 6.32 8.60
N ARG A 75 0.77 6.85 7.80
CA ARG A 75 -0.68 6.70 8.00
C ARG A 75 -1.15 5.28 7.78
N LEU A 76 -0.44 4.52 6.94
CA LEU A 76 -0.79 3.15 6.58
C LEU A 76 -0.64 2.17 7.76
N LYS A 77 0.26 2.46 8.72
CA LYS A 77 0.61 1.52 9.80
C LYS A 77 1.10 0.18 9.24
N ARG A 78 2.07 0.24 8.33
CA ARG A 78 2.61 -0.89 7.54
C ARG A 78 2.91 -2.15 8.35
N LYS A 79 3.45 -2.01 9.57
CA LYS A 79 3.75 -3.15 10.46
C LYS A 79 2.48 -3.92 10.83
N LYS A 80 1.44 -3.20 11.25
CA LYS A 80 0.14 -3.80 11.58
C LYS A 80 -0.49 -4.47 10.35
N VAL A 81 -0.41 -3.86 9.18
CA VAL A 81 -0.90 -4.47 7.92
C VAL A 81 -0.17 -5.79 7.63
N GLN A 82 1.16 -5.83 7.79
CA GLN A 82 1.95 -7.04 7.60
C GLN A 82 1.62 -8.14 8.62
N GLU A 83 1.44 -7.76 9.89
CA GLU A 83 1.03 -8.68 10.95
C GLU A 83 -0.33 -9.32 10.64
N LEU A 84 -1.31 -8.52 10.22
CA LEU A 84 -2.64 -9.00 9.84
C LEU A 84 -2.58 -9.96 8.65
N TRP A 85 -1.80 -9.62 7.63
CA TRP A 85 -1.62 -10.50 6.47
C TRP A 85 -0.94 -11.83 6.84
N ASN A 86 0.09 -11.81 7.68
CA ASN A 86 0.75 -13.04 8.14
C ASN A 86 -0.20 -13.92 8.96
N ALA A 87 -0.99 -13.33 9.86
CA ALA A 87 -1.97 -14.07 10.64
C ALA A 87 -3.08 -14.68 9.76
N TRP A 88 -3.51 -13.96 8.72
CA TRP A 88 -4.43 -14.48 7.71
C TRP A 88 -3.79 -15.61 6.89
N TRP A 89 -2.52 -15.47 6.50
CA TRP A 89 -1.79 -16.49 5.73
C TRP A 89 -1.78 -17.84 6.43
N GLU A 90 -1.44 -17.86 7.73
CA GLU A 90 -1.38 -19.09 8.53
C GLU A 90 -2.72 -19.86 8.55
N ARG A 91 -3.84 -19.13 8.52
CA ARG A 91 -5.18 -19.73 8.48
C ARG A 91 -5.59 -20.14 7.07
N ASN A 92 -5.16 -19.39 6.06
CA ASN A 92 -5.76 -19.43 4.72
C ASN A 92 -4.90 -20.07 3.63
N GLU A 93 -3.61 -20.31 3.88
CA GLU A 93 -2.67 -20.82 2.86
C GLU A 93 -3.14 -22.14 2.22
N LYS A 94 -3.87 -22.98 2.97
CA LYS A 94 -4.36 -24.26 2.48
C LYS A 94 -5.49 -24.11 1.46
N LYS A 95 -6.20 -22.98 1.44
CA LYS A 95 -7.25 -22.67 0.44
C LYS A 95 -6.65 -22.25 -0.90
N ILE A 96 -5.40 -21.81 -0.90
CA ILE A 96 -4.64 -21.53 -2.13
C ILE A 96 -4.18 -22.87 -2.74
N PRO A 97 -4.27 -23.05 -4.09
CA PRO A 97 -3.75 -24.24 -4.75
C PRO A 97 -2.26 -24.46 -4.44
N ALA A 98 -1.88 -25.69 -4.07
CA ALA A 98 -0.55 -26.02 -3.57
C ALA A 98 0.61 -25.55 -4.47
N LYS A 99 0.44 -25.64 -5.80
CA LYS A 99 1.43 -25.19 -6.80
C LYS A 99 1.72 -23.68 -6.78
N TYR A 100 0.84 -22.87 -6.19
CA TYR A 100 0.98 -21.41 -6.14
C TYR A 100 1.40 -20.90 -4.76
N ARG A 101 1.20 -21.68 -3.67
CA ARG A 101 1.44 -21.22 -2.28
C ARG A 101 2.82 -20.61 -2.06
N THR A 102 3.88 -21.31 -2.47
CA THR A 102 5.26 -20.82 -2.29
C THR A 102 5.48 -19.49 -3.01
N GLY A 103 5.18 -19.43 -4.31
CA GLY A 103 5.38 -18.21 -5.09
C GLY A 103 4.52 -17.05 -4.58
N THR A 104 3.32 -17.33 -4.09
CA THR A 104 2.47 -16.33 -3.46
C THR A 104 3.06 -15.76 -2.17
N LYS A 105 3.59 -16.62 -1.29
CA LYS A 105 4.25 -16.19 -0.05
C LYS A 105 5.49 -15.36 -0.36
N GLU A 106 6.32 -15.80 -1.29
CA GLU A 106 7.51 -15.08 -1.76
C GLU A 106 7.15 -13.71 -2.34
N ALA A 107 6.12 -13.64 -3.18
CA ALA A 107 5.65 -12.39 -3.77
C ALA A 107 5.19 -11.40 -2.69
N ALA A 108 4.43 -11.87 -1.71
CA ALA A 108 3.97 -11.05 -0.59
C ALA A 108 5.14 -10.57 0.29
N ASP A 109 6.10 -11.45 0.61
CA ASP A 109 7.25 -11.09 1.43
C ASP A 109 8.11 -10.03 0.72
N ALA A 110 8.32 -10.15 -0.59
CA ALA A 110 9.00 -9.13 -1.40
C ALA A 110 8.23 -7.79 -1.42
N LEU A 111 6.90 -7.86 -1.51
CA LEU A 111 6.02 -6.69 -1.50
C LEU A 111 6.11 -5.94 -0.16
N PHE A 112 6.01 -6.66 0.96
CA PHE A 112 6.14 -6.07 2.29
C PHE A 112 7.55 -5.53 2.54
N ALA A 113 8.60 -6.18 2.04
CA ALA A 113 9.96 -5.66 2.10
C ALA A 113 10.08 -4.30 1.39
N ARG A 114 9.54 -4.18 0.16
CA ARG A 114 9.46 -2.90 -0.57
C ARG A 114 8.65 -1.87 0.21
N LEU A 115 7.50 -2.26 0.75
CA LEU A 115 6.64 -1.39 1.55
C LEU A 115 7.36 -0.84 2.78
N MET A 116 8.14 -1.66 3.49
CA MET A 116 8.93 -1.22 4.64
C MET A 116 10.10 -0.32 4.26
N ALA A 117 10.66 -0.50 3.06
CA ALA A 117 11.78 0.30 2.56
C ALA A 117 11.38 1.73 2.14
N VAL A 118 10.08 2.02 1.95
CA VAL A 118 9.61 3.38 1.67
C VAL A 118 9.99 4.30 2.83
N LYS A 119 10.82 5.32 2.55
CA LYS A 119 11.23 6.31 3.55
C LYS A 119 10.01 7.08 4.06
N SER A 120 10.00 7.41 5.35
CA SER A 120 8.97 8.23 5.99
C SER A 120 9.65 9.47 6.55
N ASP A 121 9.10 10.65 6.26
CA ASP A 121 9.59 11.92 6.83
C ASP A 121 9.13 12.11 8.29
N VAL A 122 8.14 11.31 8.71
CA VAL A 122 7.67 11.24 10.09
C VAL A 122 8.40 10.12 10.80
N LYS A 123 9.09 10.44 11.91
CA LYS A 123 9.61 9.43 12.84
C LYS A 123 8.43 8.73 13.51
N GLU A 124 8.31 7.42 13.29
CA GLU A 124 7.40 6.59 14.08
C GLU A 124 7.91 6.60 15.52
N GLY A 125 7.11 7.15 16.45
CA GLY A 125 7.35 7.09 17.89
C GLY A 125 6.99 5.75 18.49
#